data_AF-A0A9D8WJV9-F1
#
_entry.id   AF-A0A9D8WJV9-F1
#
_cell.length_a   1.000
_cell.length_b   1.000
_cell.length_c   1.000
_cell.angle_alpha   90.00
_cell.angle_beta   90.00
_cell.angle_gamma   90.00
#
_symmetry.space_group_name_H-M   'P 1'
#
loop_
_entity.id
_entity.type
_entity.pdbx_description
1 polymer ?
#
loop_
_entity_poly.entity_id
_entity_poly.type
_entity_poly.pdbx_seq_one_letter_code
_entity_poly.pdbx_strand_id
1 'polypeptide(L)' 'MSDQSLSDIIRLGAEKLQNAGLDDPRMEARRLLCLVAGYTPATLISKELEPASPDLKLAFEQAVGMRADRQPFAHIAGRV' A
#
# COMPACT_ATOMS: atom_id res chain seq x y z
N MET A 1 17.66 10.46 -8.83
CA MET A 1 16.79 9.62 -7.97
C MET A 1 15.50 9.46 -8.74
N SER A 2 15.19 8.27 -9.24
CA SER A 2 13.96 8.04 -9.98
C SER A 2 12.78 8.14 -9.02
N ASP A 3 11.79 8.97 -9.32
CA ASP A 3 10.56 9.01 -8.52
C ASP A 3 9.82 7.68 -8.72
N GLN A 4 9.71 6.88 -7.65
CA GLN A 4 8.92 5.66 -7.66
C GLN A 4 7.45 5.98 -7.92
N SER A 5 6.87 5.27 -8.88
CA SER A 5 5.44 5.35 -9.20
C SER A 5 4.58 4.64 -8.16
N LEU A 6 3.26 4.86 -8.19
CA LEU A 6 2.32 4.06 -7.39
C LEU A 6 2.48 2.55 -7.68
N SER A 7 2.72 2.16 -8.94
CA SER A 7 2.94 0.76 -9.33
C SER A 7 4.22 0.18 -8.73
N ASP A 8 5.28 0.98 -8.61
CA ASP A 8 6.55 0.56 -7.99
C ASP A 8 6.38 0.29 -6.51
N ILE A 9 5.71 1.20 -5.79
CA ILE A 9 5.49 1.02 -4.35
C ILE A 9 4.53 -0.14 -4.08
N ILE A 10 3.50 -0.36 -4.91
CA ILE A 10 2.63 -1.55 -4.81
C ILE A 10 3.45 -2.82 -4.93
N ARG A 11 4.35 -2.89 -5.92
CA ARG A 11 5.20 -4.07 -6.12
C ARG A 11 6.09 -4.33 -4.90
N LEU A 12 6.77 -3.30 -4.39
CA LEU A 12 7.64 -3.42 -3.21
C LEU A 12 6.84 -3.79 -1.94
N GLY A 13 5.65 -3.22 -1.76
CA GLY A 13 4.75 -3.56 -0.66
C GLY A 13 4.27 -5.00 -0.75
N ALA A 14 3.90 -5.47 -1.95
CA ALA A 14 3.50 -6.85 -2.18
C ALA A 14 4.63 -7.85 -1.87
N GLU A 15 5.88 -7.54 -2.25
CA GLU A 15 7.05 -8.35 -1.90
C GLU A 15 7.19 -8.50 -0.36
N LYS A 16 7.03 -7.40 0.39
CA LYS A 16 7.05 -7.44 1.87
C LYS A 16 5.91 -8.30 2.44
N LEU A 17 4.69 -8.15 1.93
CA LEU A 17 3.53 -8.92 2.39
C LEU A 17 3.64 -10.41 2.04
N GLN A 18 4.23 -10.73 0.88
CA GLN A 18 4.50 -12.11 0.48
C GLN A 18 5.48 -12.78 1.45
N ASN A 19 6.55 -12.07 1.82
CA ASN A 19 7.51 -12.56 2.81
C ASN A 19 6.89 -12.75 4.21
N ALA A 20 5.81 -12.04 4.52
CA ALA A 20 5.01 -12.22 5.74
C ALA A 20 3.98 -13.37 5.65
N GLY A 21 3.89 -14.04 4.50
CA GLY A 21 3.01 -15.20 4.28
C GLY A 21 1.55 -14.85 4.04
N LEU A 22 1.25 -13.69 3.45
CA LEU A 22 -0.11 -13.35 3.00
C LEU A 22 -0.45 -14.02 1.67
N ASP A 23 -1.70 -14.48 1.53
CA ASP A 23 -2.16 -15.28 0.39
C ASP A 23 -2.25 -14.48 -0.93
N ASP A 24 -2.72 -13.22 -0.87
CA ASP A 24 -2.84 -12.35 -2.06
C ASP A 24 -2.13 -11.00 -1.83
N PRO A 25 -0.78 -10.99 -1.85
CA PRO A 25 0.01 -9.84 -1.42
C PRO A 25 -0.16 -8.62 -2.33
N ARG A 26 -0.39 -8.83 -3.63
CA ARG A 26 -0.52 -7.73 -4.60
C ARG A 26 -1.87 -7.03 -4.46
N MET A 27 -2.94 -7.80 -4.33
CA MET A 27 -4.28 -7.25 -4.12
C MET A 27 -4.36 -6.57 -2.75
N GLU A 28 -3.72 -7.14 -1.73
CA GLU A 28 -3.64 -6.53 -0.41
C GLU A 28 -2.86 -5.20 -0.41
N ALA A 29 -1.71 -5.16 -1.08
CA ALA A 29 -0.95 -3.91 -1.28
C ALA A 29 -1.80 -2.83 -1.95
N ARG A 30 -2.61 -3.18 -2.96
CA ARG A 30 -3.54 -2.23 -3.59
C ARG A 30 -4.60 -1.72 -2.61
N ARG A 31 -5.18 -2.60 -1.77
CA ARG A 31 -6.16 -2.21 -0.75
C ARG A 31 -5.56 -1.25 0.27
N LEU A 32 -4.35 -1.53 0.76
CA LEU A 32 -3.64 -0.66 1.69
C LEU A 32 -3.36 0.70 1.06
N LEU A 33 -2.91 0.73 -0.21
CA LEU A 33 -2.66 1.99 -0.90
C LEU A 33 -3.93 2.81 -1.10
N CYS A 34 -5.04 2.17 -1.51
CA CYS A 34 -6.35 2.83 -1.58
C CYS A 34 -6.77 3.43 -0.23
N LEU A 35 -6.56 2.69 0.87
CA LEU A 35 -6.90 3.13 2.21
C LEU A 35 -6.12 4.39 2.60
N VAL A 36 -4.79 4.38 2.48
CA VAL A 36 -3.95 5.50 2.92
C VAL A 36 -4.02 6.71 1.99
N ALA A 37 -4.28 6.49 0.69
CA ALA A 37 -4.40 7.56 -0.29
C ALA A 37 -5.81 8.16 -0.37
N GLY A 38 -6.81 7.52 0.25
CA GLY A 38 -8.23 7.86 0.06
C GLY A 38 -8.72 7.59 -1.37
N TYR A 39 -8.09 6.65 -2.08
CA TYR A 39 -8.42 6.33 -3.46
C TYR A 39 -9.46 5.22 -3.56
N THR A 40 -10.27 5.30 -4.62
CA THR A 40 -11.02 4.14 -5.10
C THR A 40 -10.11 3.23 -5.93
N PRO A 41 -10.44 1.95 -6.12
CA PRO A 41 -9.69 1.09 -7.03
C PRO A 41 -9.56 1.65 -8.45
N ALA A 42 -10.63 2.28 -8.96
CA ALA A 42 -10.62 2.90 -10.29
C ALA A 42 -9.65 4.10 -10.35
N THR A 43 -9.63 4.93 -9.31
CA THR A 43 -8.68 6.05 -9.16
C THR A 43 -7.24 5.54 -9.08
N LEU A 44 -7.01 4.43 -8.37
CA LEU A 44 -5.67 3.86 -8.28
C LEU A 44 -5.18 3.38 -9.65
N ILE A 45 -6.01 2.66 -10.40
CA ILE A 45 -5.68 2.16 -11.74
C ILE A 45 -5.28 3.32 -12.67
N SER A 46 -6.03 4.43 -12.66
CA SER A 46 -5.72 5.57 -13.54
C SER A 46 -4.44 6.31 -13.14
N LYS A 47 -3.95 6.13 -11.91
CA LYS A 47 -2.78 6.81 -11.35
C LYS A 47 -1.56 5.91 -11.19
N GLU A 48 -1.62 4.63 -11.58
CA GLU A 48 -0.56 3.65 -11.26
C GLU A 48 0.84 4.08 -11.73
N LEU A 49 0.93 4.84 -12.82
CA LEU A 49 2.20 5.34 -13.37
C LEU A 49 2.61 6.71 -12.83
N GLU A 50 1.76 7.38 -12.06
CA GLU A 50 2.08 8.67 -11.44
C GLU A 50 3.11 8.49 -10.31
N PRO A 51 4.00 9.47 -10.11
CA PRO A 51 4.95 9.45 -9.01
C PRO A 51 4.23 9.49 -7.66
N ALA A 52 4.62 8.59 -6.75
CA ALA A 52 4.11 8.61 -5.40
C ALA A 52 4.73 9.75 -4.59
N SER A 53 3.91 10.54 -3.89
CA SER A 53 4.43 11.60 -3.01
C SER A 53 5.20 11.00 -1.82
N PRO A 54 6.17 11.72 -1.24
CA PRO A 54 6.92 11.24 -0.07
C PRO A 54 6.03 10.86 1.11
N ASP A 55 5.01 11.66 1.41
CA ASP A 55 4.07 11.40 2.51
C ASP A 55 3.26 10.13 2.27
N LEU A 56 2.82 9.92 1.01
CA LEU A 56 2.09 8.71 0.64
C LEU A 56 2.97 7.47 0.73
N LYS A 57 4.24 7.55 0.30
CA LYS A 57 5.22 6.45 0.45
C LYS A 57 5.36 6.05 1.91
N LEU A 58 5.52 7.03 2.81
CA LEU A 58 5.65 6.79 4.24
C LEU A 58 4.39 6.16 4.85
N ALA A 59 3.22 6.72 4.57
CA ALA A 59 1.95 6.18 5.07
C ALA A 59 1.69 4.75 4.57
N PHE A 60 1.99 4.49 3.29
CA PHE A 60 1.86 3.17 2.71
C PHE A 60 2.85 2.17 3.32
N GLU A 61 4.10 2.55 3.55
CA GLU A 61 5.10 1.69 4.19
C GLU A 61 4.69 1.30 5.62
N GLN A 62 4.15 2.24 6.39
CA GLN A 62 3.62 1.98 7.73
C GLN A 62 2.45 0.98 7.67
N ALA A 63 1.51 1.19 6.76
CA ALA A 63 0.36 0.30 6.57
C ALA A 63 0.79 -1.12 6.17
N VAL A 64 1.79 -1.25 5.29
CA VAL A 64 2.38 -2.55 4.91
C VAL A 64 3.05 -3.23 6.10
N GLY A 65 3.81 -2.48 6.92
CA GLY A 65 4.44 -3.02 8.13
C GLY A 65 3.43 -3.56 9.13
N MET A 66 2.42 -2.77 9.48
CA MET A 66 1.33 -3.20 10.36
C MET A 66 0.63 -4.46 9.82
N ARG A 67 0.39 -4.50 8.51
CA ARG A 67 -0.30 -5.63 7.88
C ARG A 67 0.56 -6.89 7.84
N ALA A 68 1.86 -6.76 7.61
CA ALA A 68 2.83 -7.86 7.68
C ALA A 68 2.87 -8.48 9.09
N ASP A 69 2.74 -7.64 10.13
CA ASP A 69 2.63 -8.07 11.53
C ASP A 69 1.24 -8.62 11.89
N ARG A 70 0.38 -8.87 10.89
CA ARG A 70 -1.00 -9.37 11.01
C ARG A 70 -1.92 -8.51 11.87
N GLN A 71 -1.62 -7.22 12.01
CA GLN A 71 -2.52 -6.29 12.69
C GLN A 71 -3.84 -6.17 11.89
N PRO A 72 -5.01 -6.14 12.58
CA PRO A 72 -6.29 -5.91 11.92
C PRO A 72 -6.34 -4.55 11.21
N PHE A 73 -6.94 -4.53 10.01
CA PHE A 73 -7.13 -3.33 9.19
C PHE A 73 -7.78 -2.14 9.93
N ALA A 74 -8.64 -2.41 10.92
CA ALA A 74 -9.31 -1.37 11.71
C ALA A 74 -8.31 -0.45 12.44
N HIS A 75 -7.15 -0.97 12.86
CA HIS A 75 -6.11 -0.18 13.50
C HIS A 75 -5.29 0.67 12.52
N ILE A 76 -5.20 0.26 11.26
CA ILE A 76 -4.48 0.99 10.20
C ILE A 76 -5.28 2.21 9.74
N ALA A 77 -6.62 2.13 9.77
CA ALA A 77 -7.52 3.18 9.29
C ALA A 77 -7.80 4.30 10.31
N GLY A 78 -7.15 4.30 11.48
CA GLY A 78 -7.34 5.34 12.50
C GLY A 78 -8.74 5.37 13.15
N ARG A 79 -9.54 4.30 13.03
CA ARG A 79 -10.79 4.16 13.79
C ARG A 79 -10.54 3.34 15.06
N VAL A 80 -10.34 4.05 16.16
CA VAL A 80 -10.64 3.59 17.52
C VAL A 80 -11.90 4.26 18.01
#